data_AF-A0A8I2YGM2-F1
#
_entry.id   AF-A0A8I2YGM2-F1
#
_cell.length_a   1.000
_cell.length_b   1.000
_cell.length_c   1.000
_cell.angle_alpha   90.00
_cell.angle_beta   90.00
_cell.angle_gamma   90.00
#
_symmetry.space_group_name_H-M   'P 1'
#
loop_
_entity.id
_entity.type
_entity.pdbx_description
1 polymer ?
#
loop_
_entity_poly.entity_id
_entity_poly.type
_entity_poly.pdbx_seq_one_letter_code
_entity_poly.pdbx_strand_id
1 'polypeptide(L)'
;MKCYRPISAVKDDFIIIHTNGVHSVGLDFCGCELAEQTSQQLLRVHWFPASSDKPRTAASFAVLKQFHLLSFESKVSTYEFYNALMRMLDQVGKLECKV
;
A
#
# COMPACT_ATOMS: atom_id res chain seq x y z
N MET A 1 15.91 -6.00 1.56
CA MET A 1 17.05 -6.11 2.50
C MET A 1 16.57 -6.80 3.77
N LYS A 2 17.34 -7.70 4.37
CA LYS A 2 16.96 -8.39 5.62
C LYS A 2 17.50 -7.59 6.81
N CYS A 3 16.62 -7.10 7.68
CA CYS A 3 16.99 -6.44 8.94
C CYS A 3 17.22 -7.50 10.02
N TYR A 4 18.23 -7.33 10.89
CA TYR A 4 18.54 -8.28 11.97
C TYR A 4 17.62 -8.12 13.21
N ARG A 5 16.93 -6.97 13.32
CA ARG A 5 15.91 -6.69 14.35
C ARG A 5 14.61 -6.20 13.70
N PRO A 6 13.83 -7.09 13.08
CA PRO A 6 12.52 -6.71 12.56
C PRO A 6 11.51 -6.44 13.70
N ILE A 7 10.62 -5.48 13.49
CA ILE A 7 9.45 -5.19 14.33
C ILE A 7 8.23 -5.32 13.42
N SER A 8 7.39 -6.30 13.70
CA SER A 8 6.19 -6.55 12.90
C SER A 8 5.14 -5.45 13.11
N ALA A 9 4.44 -5.12 12.04
CA ALA A 9 3.28 -4.24 12.07
C ALA A 9 2.19 -4.85 12.99
N VAL A 10 1.45 -3.98 13.67
CA VAL A 10 0.45 -4.39 14.66
C VAL A 10 -0.61 -5.27 13.98
N LYS A 11 -0.69 -6.54 14.39
CA LYS A 11 -1.65 -7.57 13.94
C LYS A 11 -1.51 -8.04 12.48
N ASP A 12 -0.37 -7.78 11.81
CA ASP A 12 -0.13 -8.18 10.42
C ASP A 12 -1.22 -7.74 9.42
N ASP A 13 -1.97 -6.69 9.76
CA ASP A 13 -3.13 -6.22 9.01
C ASP A 13 -2.81 -4.91 8.29
N PHE A 14 -1.63 -4.86 7.66
CA PHE A 14 -1.17 -3.66 6.95
C PHE A 14 -1.80 -3.61 5.57
N ILE A 15 -2.51 -2.52 5.25
CA ILE A 15 -3.22 -2.41 3.99
C ILE A 15 -2.35 -1.72 2.93
N ILE A 16 -2.14 -2.35 1.79
CA ILE A 16 -1.46 -1.79 0.63
C ILE A 16 -2.43 -1.56 -0.51
N ILE A 17 -2.52 -0.31 -0.96
CA ILE A 17 -3.24 0.08 -2.17
C ILE A 17 -2.27 0.02 -3.35
N HIS A 18 -2.53 -0.88 -4.29
CA HIS A 18 -1.78 -1.04 -5.52
C HIS A 18 -2.68 -0.91 -6.75
N THR A 19 -2.08 -0.83 -7.93
CA THR A 19 -2.80 -0.66 -9.20
C THR A 19 -3.69 -1.85 -9.55
N ASN A 20 -3.37 -3.02 -9.00
CA ASN A 20 -4.16 -4.25 -9.15
C ASN A 20 -5.25 -4.42 -8.07
N GLY A 21 -5.33 -3.54 -7.06
CA GLY A 21 -6.30 -3.64 -5.97
C GLY A 21 -5.74 -3.31 -4.59
N VAL A 22 -6.51 -3.65 -3.57
CA VAL A 22 -6.18 -3.40 -2.15
C VAL A 22 -5.85 -4.73 -1.49
N HIS A 23 -4.70 -4.81 -0.82
CA HIS A 23 -4.17 -6.05 -0.24
C HIS A 23 -3.93 -5.88 1.26
N SER A 24 -4.27 -6.88 2.08
CA SER A 24 -3.78 -6.95 3.46
C SER A 24 -2.49 -7.78 3.48
N VAL A 25 -1.43 -7.22 4.03
CA VAL A 25 -0.08 -7.83 4.06
C VAL A 25 0.51 -7.75 5.48
N GLY A 26 1.24 -8.81 5.86
CA GLY A 26 2.17 -8.75 6.97
C GLY A 26 3.38 -7.92 6.58
N LEU A 27 3.77 -6.95 7.42
CA LEU A 27 4.87 -6.03 7.15
C LEU A 27 5.79 -5.95 8.36
N ASP A 28 7.08 -6.17 8.14
CA ASP A 28 8.12 -6.00 9.15
C ASP A 28 8.89 -4.70 8.93
N PHE A 29 8.85 -3.81 9.91
CA PHE A 29 9.69 -2.61 9.96
C PHE A 29 11.06 -2.94 10.54
N CYS A 30 12.08 -2.17 10.20
CA CYS A 30 13.38 -2.32 10.85
C CYS A 30 13.39 -1.57 12.18
N GLY A 31 13.75 -2.27 13.26
CA GLY A 31 13.81 -1.76 14.63
C GLY A 31 15.23 -1.53 15.17
N CYS A 32 16.22 -1.40 14.28
CA CYS A 32 17.58 -1.06 14.69
C CYS A 32 17.65 0.35 15.33
N GLU A 33 18.66 0.62 16.16
CA GLU A 33 18.82 1.93 16.81
C GLU A 33 19.04 3.08 15.81
N LEU A 34 19.65 2.77 14.66
CA LEU A 34 19.85 3.69 13.54
C LEU A 34 18.69 3.64 12.53
N ALA A 35 17.59 2.96 12.85
CA ALA A 35 16.48 2.83 11.94
C ALA A 35 15.76 4.17 11.79
N GLU A 36 15.43 4.49 10.54
CA GLU A 36 14.59 5.65 10.21
C GLU A 36 13.16 5.45 10.70
N GLN A 37 12.38 6.54 10.72
CA GLN A 37 10.97 6.49 11.05
C GLN A 37 10.21 5.54 10.11
N THR A 38 9.17 4.89 10.61
CA THR A 38 8.30 3.96 9.87
C THR A 38 7.85 4.51 8.51
N SER A 39 7.50 5.80 8.47
CA SER A 39 7.12 6.52 7.25
C SER A 39 8.26 6.56 6.21
N GLN A 40 9.49 6.85 6.64
CA GLN A 40 10.67 6.88 5.78
C GLN A 40 11.03 5.48 5.26
N GLN A 41 10.90 4.46 6.11
CA GLN A 41 11.09 3.06 5.70
C GLN A 41 10.12 2.64 4.59
N LEU A 42 8.85 3.07 4.67
CA LEU A 42 7.86 2.86 3.61
C LEU A 42 8.24 3.59 2.32
N LEU A 43 8.68 4.84 2.43
CA LEU A 43 9.08 5.64 1.27
C LEU A 43 10.29 5.03 0.54
N ARG A 44 11.24 4.41 1.27
CA ARG A 44 12.37 3.67 0.67
C ARG A 44 11.93 2.50 -0.21
N VAL A 45 10.77 1.88 0.08
CA VAL A 45 10.19 0.82 -0.74
C VAL A 45 9.11 1.33 -1.70
N HIS A 46 9.08 2.64 -1.96
CA HIS A 46 8.11 3.30 -2.83
C HIS A 46 6.65 3.12 -2.40
N TRP A 47 6.42 3.03 -1.09
CA TRP A 47 5.09 3.04 -0.49
C TRP A 47 4.88 4.35 0.25
N PHE A 48 3.84 5.07 -0.13
CA PHE A 48 3.46 6.33 0.48
C PHE A 48 2.51 6.06 1.66
N PRO A 49 2.90 6.36 2.89
CA PRO A 49 2.05 6.11 4.05
C PRO A 49 0.80 7.01 4.04
N ALA A 50 -0.33 6.47 4.48
CA ALA A 50 -1.54 7.26 4.72
C ALA A 50 -1.44 8.15 5.98
N SER A 51 -0.49 7.85 6.88
CA SER A 51 -0.26 8.61 8.12
C SER A 51 1.22 8.55 8.52
N SER A 52 1.76 9.65 9.04
CA SER A 52 3.20 9.76 9.34
C SER A 52 3.62 9.02 10.62
N ASP A 53 2.79 9.00 11.66
CA ASP A 53 3.20 8.47 12.98
C ASP A 53 3.09 6.95 13.08
N LYS A 54 1.94 6.39 12.71
CA LYS A 54 1.63 4.96 12.79
C LYS A 54 0.84 4.53 11.56
N PRO A 55 1.49 4.44 10.39
CA PRO A 55 0.80 3.99 9.19
C PRO A 55 0.27 2.58 9.41
N ARG A 56 -1.02 2.39 9.14
CA ARG A 56 -1.66 1.08 8.96
C ARG A 56 -1.99 0.79 7.50
N THR A 57 -1.83 1.82 6.67
CA THR A 57 -2.19 1.79 5.26
C THR A 57 -1.12 2.57 4.51
N ALA A 58 -0.73 2.05 3.35
CA ALA A 58 0.10 2.79 2.41
C ALA A 58 -0.40 2.59 0.97
N ALA A 59 -0.15 3.56 0.13
CA ALA A 59 -0.39 3.49 -1.30
C ALA A 59 0.94 3.33 -2.03
N SER A 60 1.03 2.39 -2.96
CA SER A 60 2.20 2.29 -3.82
C SER A 60 2.36 3.54 -4.70
N PHE A 61 3.59 3.93 -5.01
CA PHE A 61 3.82 5.06 -5.93
C PHE A 61 3.21 4.81 -7.33
N ALA A 62 3.12 3.54 -7.74
CA ALA A 62 2.46 3.15 -8.98
C ALA A 62 0.98 3.57 -9.01
N VAL A 63 0.24 3.31 -7.92
CA VAL A 63 -1.18 3.68 -7.83
C VAL A 63 -1.36 5.20 -7.73
N LEU A 64 -0.45 5.90 -7.04
CA LEU A 64 -0.45 7.36 -6.99
C LEU A 64 -0.20 7.98 -8.37
N LYS A 65 0.73 7.42 -9.15
CA LYS A 65 0.99 7.88 -10.52
C LYS A 65 -0.21 7.65 -11.43
N GLN A 66 -0.85 6.48 -11.33
CA GLN A 66 -2.06 6.17 -12.09
C GLN A 66 -3.20 7.13 -11.74
N PHE A 67 -3.42 7.37 -10.45
CA PHE A 67 -4.42 8.33 -9.98
C PHE A 67 -4.13 9.74 -10.51
N HIS A 68 -2.89 10.20 -10.40
CA HIS A 68 -2.49 11.53 -10.85
C HIS A 68 -2.80 11.76 -12.34
N LEU A 69 -2.50 10.78 -13.20
CA LEU A 69 -2.81 10.85 -14.63
C LEU A 69 -4.32 10.87 -14.89
N LEU A 70 -5.08 9.95 -14.26
CA LEU A 70 -6.52 9.86 -14.44
C LEU A 70 -7.27 11.09 -13.92
N SER A 71 -6.85 11.65 -12.79
CA SER A 71 -7.43 12.88 -12.25
C SER A 71 -7.26 14.07 -13.19
N PHE A 72 -6.14 14.12 -13.93
CA PHE A 72 -5.90 15.18 -14.91
C PHE A 72 -6.72 14.99 -16.19
N GLU A 73 -6.83 13.76 -16.70
CA GLU A 73 -7.49 13.47 -17.98
C GLU A 73 -9.03 13.38 -17.88
N SER A 74 -9.56 12.92 -16.75
CA SER A 74 -10.97 12.48 -16.66
C SER A 74 -11.76 13.06 -15.48
N LYS A 75 -11.20 14.03 -14.74
CA LYS A 75 -11.81 14.61 -13.51
C LYS A 75 -12.30 13.55 -12.51
N VAL A 76 -11.66 12.38 -12.50
CA VAL A 76 -12.02 11.30 -11.60
C VAL A 76 -11.69 11.69 -10.16
N SER A 77 -12.68 11.58 -9.29
CA SER A 77 -12.48 11.77 -7.85
C SER A 77 -11.67 10.61 -7.24
N THR A 78 -10.97 10.89 -6.14
CA THR A 78 -10.29 9.85 -5.35
C THR A 78 -11.22 8.71 -4.96
N TYR A 79 -12.48 9.01 -4.65
CA TYR A 79 -13.49 8.03 -4.25
C TYR A 79 -13.87 7.08 -5.39
N GLU A 80 -14.15 7.62 -6.58
CA GLU A 80 -14.47 6.81 -7.76
C GLU A 80 -13.32 5.90 -8.16
N PHE A 81 -12.09 6.43 -8.13
CA PHE A 81 -10.89 5.64 -8.41
C PHE A 81 -10.68 4.52 -7.41
N TYR A 82 -10.83 4.80 -6.11
CA TYR A 82 -10.75 3.78 -5.06
C TYR A 82 -11.81 2.68 -5.23
N ASN A 83 -13.05 3.06 -5.53
CA ASN A 83 -14.12 2.10 -5.78
C ASN A 83 -13.85 1.24 -7.03
N ALA A 84 -13.25 1.81 -8.07
CA ALA A 84 -12.83 1.06 -9.24
C ALA A 84 -11.77 0.01 -8.88
N LEU A 85 -10.75 0.37 -8.08
CA LEU A 85 -9.73 -0.56 -7.59
C LEU A 85 -10.33 -1.70 -6.74
N MET A 86 -11.27 -1.38 -5.84
CA MET A 86 -11.97 -2.39 -5.04
C MET A 86 -12.80 -3.36 -5.90
N ARG A 87 -13.44 -2.88 -6.97
CA ARG A 87 -14.16 -3.74 -7.92
C ARG A 87 -13.23 -4.61 -8.76
N MET A 88 -12.06 -4.10 -9.14
CA MET A 88 -11.03 -4.90 -9.83
C MET A 88 -10.52 -6.03 -8.94
N LEU A 89 -10.33 -5.80 -7.64
CA LEU A 89 -9.95 -6.83 -6.69
C LEU A 89 -10.98 -7.98 -6.62
N ASP A 90 -12.29 -7.68 -6.57
CA ASP A 90 -13.34 -8.72 -6.58
C ASP A 90 -13.30 -9.59 -7.86
N GLN A 91 -12.90 -8.99 -8.99
CA GLN A 91 -12.71 -9.73 -10.23
C GLN A 91 -11.44 -10.60 -10.20
N VAL A 92 -10.35 -10.13 -9.60
CA VAL A 92 -9.10 -10.92 -9.46
C VAL A 92 -9.26 -12.06 -8.44
N GLY A 93 -9.95 -11.83 -7.32
CA GLY A 93 -10.26 -12.89 -6.34
C GLY A 93 -11.10 -14.03 -6.91
N LYS A 94 -11.87 -13.78 -7.98
CA LYS A 94 -12.58 -14.82 -8.75
C LYS A 94 -11.67 -15.58 -9.73
N LEU A 95 -10.54 -15.01 -10.13
CA LEU A 95 -9.58 -15.61 -11.05
C LEU A 95 -8.54 -16.49 -10.34
N GLU A 96 -8.27 -16.26 -9.05
CA GLU A 96 -7.35 -17.08 -8.26
C GLU A 96 -7.97 -18.37 -7.67
N CYS A 97 -9.29 -18.54 -7.77
CA CYS A 97 -9.98 -19.79 -7.44
C CYS A 97 -10.19 -20.68 -8.68
N LYS A 98 -9.11 -21.07 -9.37
CA LYS A 98 -9.16 -22.21 -10.30
C LYS A 98 -7.79 -22.83 -10.60
N VAL A 99 -7.21 -23.55 -9.62
CA VAL A 99 -6.43 -24.78 -9.88
C VAL A 99 -6.55 -25.71 -8.68
#